data_AF-A0A7S1DWW6-F1
#
_entry.id   AF-A0A7S1DWW6-F1
#
_cell.length_a   1.000
_cell.length_b   1.000
_cell.length_c   1.000
_cell.angle_alpha   90.00
_cell.angle_beta   90.00
_cell.angle_gamma   90.00
#
_symmetry.space_group_name_H-M   'P 1'
#
loop_
_entity.id
_entity.type
_entity.pdbx_description
1 polymer ?
#
loop_
_entity_poly.entity_id
_entity_poly.type
_entity_poly.pdbx_seq_one_letter_code
_entity_poly.pdbx_strand_id
1 'polypeptide(L)'
;GGVSVEGVVQGVTSSMSECVASAVPALSPLQGCFQLLGFDFLVDSSGAVILLEVNRNPDLEPHTRGLNTVITKLVDDTLAVVTEVNLAKAAAAAATPPPDA
;
A
#
# COMPACT_ATOMS: atom_id res chain seq x y z
N GLY A 1 18.98 -26.14 -2.15
CA GLY A 1 18.44 -25.00 -1.39
C GLY A 1 17.58 -24.21 -2.33
N GLY A 2 16.28 -24.16 -2.09
CA GLY A 2 15.34 -23.40 -2.92
C GLY A 2 15.00 -22.07 -2.26
N VAL A 3 14.60 -21.10 -3.06
CA VAL A 3 14.03 -19.84 -2.56
C VAL A 3 12.72 -20.14 -1.83
N SER A 4 12.58 -19.66 -0.60
CA SER A 4 11.34 -19.78 0.17
C SER A 4 10.38 -18.66 -0.20
N VAL A 5 9.14 -19.02 -0.58
CA VAL A 5 8.07 -18.05 -0.87
C VAL A 5 7.78 -17.19 0.35
N GLU A 6 7.74 -17.78 1.54
CA GLU A 6 7.51 -17.03 2.79
C GLU A 6 8.62 -16.02 3.05
N GLY A 7 9.88 -16.40 2.79
CA GLY A 7 11.02 -15.50 2.90
C GLY A 7 10.95 -14.32 1.94
N VAL A 8 10.50 -14.56 0.69
CA VAL A 8 10.30 -13.50 -0.30
C VAL A 8 9.16 -12.57 0.11
N VAL A 9 8.01 -13.10 0.56
CA VAL A 9 6.88 -12.29 1.01
C VAL A 9 7.25 -11.43 2.22
N GLN A 10 8.02 -11.99 3.16
CA GLN A 10 8.56 -11.24 4.29
C GLN A 10 9.51 -10.13 3.82
N GLY A 11 10.43 -10.43 2.89
CA GLY A 11 11.36 -9.45 2.33
C GLY A 11 10.64 -8.28 1.64
N VAL A 12 9.62 -8.58 0.83
CA VAL A 12 8.76 -7.58 0.18
C VAL A 12 8.07 -6.70 1.24
N THR A 13 7.44 -7.32 2.24
CA THR A 13 6.69 -6.58 3.28
C THR A 13 7.59 -5.65 4.09
N SER A 14 8.77 -6.12 4.50
CA SER A 14 9.75 -5.30 5.22
C SER A 14 10.25 -4.14 4.36
N SER A 15 10.61 -4.42 3.10
CA SER A 15 11.12 -3.40 2.18
C SER A 15 10.10 -2.30 1.91
N MET A 16 8.83 -2.66 1.68
CA MET A 16 7.74 -1.68 1.52
C MET A 16 7.58 -0.81 2.77
N SER A 17 7.58 -1.42 3.96
CA SER A 17 7.39 -0.72 5.24
C SER A 17 8.53 0.27 5.52
N GLU A 18 9.78 -0.17 5.33
CA GLU A 18 10.98 0.66 5.54
C GLU A 18 11.04 1.81 4.53
N CYS A 19 10.75 1.53 3.25
CA CYS A 19 10.70 2.55 2.21
C CYS A 19 9.68 3.65 2.56
N VAL A 20 8.44 3.27 2.87
CA VAL A 20 7.40 4.23 3.26
C VAL A 20 7.80 5.00 4.51
N ALA A 21 8.26 4.32 5.56
CA ALA A 21 8.68 4.98 6.81
C ALA A 21 9.80 6.00 6.59
N SER A 22 10.78 5.70 5.73
CA SER A 22 11.85 6.64 5.39
C SER A 22 11.37 7.86 4.61
N ALA A 23 10.29 7.72 3.83
CA ALA A 23 9.69 8.79 3.04
C ALA A 23 8.70 9.65 3.84
N VAL A 24 8.07 9.12 4.90
CA VAL A 24 7.05 9.82 5.71
C VAL A 24 7.42 11.27 6.06
N PRO A 25 8.64 11.62 6.50
CA PRO A 25 8.99 13.01 6.81
C PRO A 25 8.94 13.97 5.62
N ALA A 26 9.13 13.45 4.40
CA ALA A 26 9.08 14.22 3.16
C ALA A 26 7.70 14.15 2.48
N LEU A 27 6.87 13.17 2.85
CA LEU A 27 5.49 13.09 2.38
C LEU A 27 4.67 14.19 3.05
N SER A 28 3.84 14.87 2.28
CA SER A 28 2.85 15.83 2.78
C SER A 28 1.46 15.19 2.71
N PRO A 29 1.13 14.26 3.63
CA PRO A 29 -0.15 13.58 3.59
C PRO A 29 -1.29 14.57 3.84
N LEU A 30 -2.27 14.55 2.94
CA LEU A 30 -3.49 15.34 3.08
C LEU A 30 -4.58 14.48 3.72
N GLN A 31 -5.33 15.07 4.65
CA GLN A 31 -6.45 14.39 5.28
C GLN A 31 -7.50 14.00 4.22
N GLY A 32 -8.01 12.78 4.29
CA GLY A 32 -8.95 12.26 3.29
C GLY A 32 -8.31 11.78 1.99
N CYS A 33 -7.00 11.99 1.80
CA CYS A 33 -6.28 11.47 0.63
C CYS A 33 -5.61 10.13 0.94
N PHE A 34 -5.51 9.29 -0.07
CA PHE A 34 -4.77 8.04 -0.05
C PHE A 34 -4.01 7.89 -1.37
N GLN A 35 -3.04 6.98 -1.42
CA GLN A 35 -2.30 6.68 -2.64
C GLN A 35 -2.04 5.18 -2.75
N LEU A 36 -2.38 4.61 -3.91
CA LEU A 36 -2.00 3.27 -4.29
C LEU A 36 -0.66 3.33 -5.02
N LEU A 37 0.36 2.67 -4.47
CA LEU A 37 1.72 2.66 -5.01
C LEU A 37 2.03 1.28 -5.59
N GLY A 38 2.75 1.25 -6.72
CA GLY A 38 3.34 0.03 -7.27
C GLY A 38 4.79 -0.09 -6.81
N PHE A 39 5.17 -1.23 -6.24
CA PHE A 39 6.55 -1.50 -5.85
C PHE A 39 7.10 -2.62 -6.73
N ASP A 40 8.21 -2.34 -7.41
CA ASP A 40 8.85 -3.30 -8.31
C ASP A 40 10.08 -3.88 -7.65
N PHE A 41 10.13 -5.21 -7.58
CA PHE A 41 11.17 -5.95 -6.89
C PHE A 41 11.90 -6.89 -7.85
N LEU A 42 13.22 -6.96 -7.68
CA LEU A 42 14.02 -8.06 -8.20
C LEU A 42 14.22 -9.09 -7.08
N VAL A 43 13.95 -10.36 -7.38
CA VAL A 43 14.27 -11.49 -6.49
C VAL A 43 15.41 -12.27 -7.10
N ASP A 44 16.53 -12.37 -6.38
CA ASP A 44 17.70 -13.10 -6.88
C ASP A 44 17.62 -14.62 -6.62
N SER A 45 18.64 -15.35 -7.09
CA SER A 45 18.71 -16.81 -6.92
C SER A 45 18.83 -17.28 -5.46
N SER A 46 19.19 -16.39 -4.53
CA SER A 46 19.25 -16.67 -3.09
C SER A 46 17.92 -16.37 -2.38
N GLY A 47 16.98 -15.73 -3.06
CA GLY A 47 15.72 -15.26 -2.49
C GLY A 47 15.81 -13.87 -1.87
N ALA A 48 16.92 -13.14 -2.07
CA ALA A 48 17.04 -11.77 -1.62
C ALA A 48 16.12 -10.88 -2.45
N VAL A 49 15.38 -10.01 -1.76
CA VAL A 49 14.44 -9.06 -2.37
C VAL A 49 15.11 -7.70 -2.46
N ILE A 50 15.16 -7.14 -3.67
CA ILE A 50 15.81 -5.86 -3.97
C ILE A 50 14.74 -4.93 -4.55
N LEU A 51 14.46 -3.82 -3.87
CA LEU A 51 13.56 -2.78 -4.37
C LEU A 51 14.23 -2.04 -5.53
N LEU A 52 13.55 -1.98 -6.68
CA LEU A 52 14.01 -1.27 -7.87
C LEU A 52 13.45 0.15 -7.91
N GLU A 53 12.13 0.27 -7.85
CA GLU A 53 11.43 1.54 -7.92
C GLU A 53 10.05 1.51 -7.25
N VAL A 54 9.51 2.72 -7.02
CA VAL A 54 8.17 2.93 -6.49
C VAL A 54 7.39 3.83 -7.44
N ASN A 55 6.36 3.27 -8.06
CA ASN A 55 5.51 3.91 -9.04
C ASN A 55 4.28 4.54 -8.39
N ARG A 56 4.13 5.86 -8.56
CA ARG A 56 3.00 6.64 -8.02
C ARG A 56 1.68 6.39 -8.75
N ASN A 57 1.75 5.84 -9.96
CA ASN A 57 0.61 5.52 -10.80
C ASN A 57 0.87 4.16 -11.47
N PRO A 58 0.75 3.05 -10.72
CA PRO A 58 0.92 1.72 -11.31
C PRO A 58 -0.09 1.49 -12.42
N ASP A 59 0.28 0.66 -13.40
CA ASP A 59 -0.63 0.26 -14.45
C ASP A 59 -1.73 -0.66 -13.90
N LEU A 60 -2.97 -0.31 -14.17
CA LEU A 60 -4.17 -1.06 -13.77
C LEU A 60 -4.92 -1.62 -15.00
N GLU A 61 -4.30 -1.63 -16.18
CA GLU A 61 -4.91 -2.21 -17.36
C GLU A 61 -4.95 -3.75 -17.28
N PRO A 62 -6.15 -4.37 -17.36
CA PRO A 62 -6.31 -5.80 -17.19
C PRO A 62 -6.04 -6.55 -18.50
N HIS A 63 -4.77 -6.67 -18.90
CA HIS A 63 -4.39 -7.34 -20.17
C HIS A 63 -4.69 -8.85 -20.21
N THR A 64 -4.93 -9.48 -19.05
CA THR A 64 -5.28 -10.90 -18.94
C THR A 64 -6.43 -11.09 -17.96
N ARG A 65 -7.16 -12.21 -18.08
CA ARG A 65 -8.23 -12.56 -17.11
C ARG A 65 -7.70 -12.69 -15.67
N GLY A 66 -6.47 -13.18 -15.51
CA GLY A 66 -5.82 -13.28 -14.19
C GLY A 66 -5.55 -11.89 -13.61
N LEU A 67 -4.95 -11.00 -14.41
CA LEU A 67 -4.72 -9.60 -14.00
C LEU A 67 -6.04 -8.88 -13.72
N ASN A 68 -7.09 -9.09 -14.53
CA ASN A 68 -8.40 -8.52 -14.28
C ASN A 68 -8.92 -8.89 -12.88
N THR A 69 -8.84 -10.18 -12.52
CA THR A 69 -9.30 -10.65 -11.21
C THR A 69 -8.50 -10.00 -10.07
N VAL A 70 -7.17 -9.94 -10.20
CA VAL A 70 -6.28 -9.34 -9.17
C VAL A 70 -6.53 -7.84 -9.04
N ILE A 71 -6.58 -7.11 -10.16
CA ILE A 71 -6.73 -5.65 -10.19
C ILE A 71 -8.11 -5.24 -9.66
N THR A 72 -9.18 -5.91 -10.09
CA THR A 72 -10.53 -5.61 -9.58
C THR A 72 -10.60 -5.82 -8.07
N LYS A 73 -10.08 -6.95 -7.58
CA LYS A 73 -10.05 -7.20 -6.13
C LYS A 73 -9.18 -6.17 -5.38
N LEU A 74 -8.02 -5.82 -5.92
CA LEU A 74 -7.13 -4.81 -5.32
C LEU A 74 -7.83 -3.47 -5.16
N VAL A 75 -8.53 -3.00 -6.20
CA VAL A 75 -9.24 -1.72 -6.17
C VAL A 75 -10.41 -1.78 -5.19
N ASP A 76 -11.21 -2.84 -5.20
CA ASP A 76 -12.34 -3.02 -4.29
C ASP A 76 -11.89 -3.03 -2.82
N ASP A 77 -10.86 -3.82 -2.50
CA ASP A 77 -10.29 -3.90 -1.15
C ASP A 77 -9.69 -2.55 -0.72
N THR A 78 -9.00 -1.85 -1.64
CA THR A 78 -8.44 -0.53 -1.36
C THR A 78 -9.54 0.45 -0.99
N LEU A 79 -10.62 0.52 -1.77
CA LEU A 79 -11.74 1.41 -1.52
C LEU A 79 -12.46 1.10 -0.20
N ALA A 80 -12.64 -0.19 0.12
CA ALA A 80 -13.22 -0.60 1.39
C ALA A 80 -12.39 -0.10 2.58
N VAL A 81 -11.08 -0.36 2.57
CA VAL A 81 -10.16 0.04 3.65
C VAL A 81 -10.11 1.56 3.82
N VAL A 82 -9.91 2.31 2.73
CA VAL A 82 -9.77 3.78 2.84
C VAL A 82 -11.08 4.44 3.27
N THR A 83 -12.23 3.91 2.83
CA THR A 83 -13.54 4.44 3.21
C THR A 83 -13.80 4.18 4.70
N GLU A 84 -13.55 2.96 5.17
CA GLU A 84 -13.68 2.60 6.59
C GLU A 84 -12.84 3.52 7.48
N VAL A 85 -11.55 3.69 7.15
CA VAL A 85 -10.62 4.53 7.92
C VAL A 85 -11.07 5.99 7.95
N ASN A 86 -11.51 6.54 6.81
CA ASN A 86 -11.90 7.95 6.74
C ASN A 86 -13.25 8.23 7.41
N LEU A 87 -14.22 7.31 7.31
CA LEU A 87 -15.49 7.43 8.02
C LEU A 87 -15.30 7.35 9.54
N ALA A 88 -14.45 6.43 10.02
CA ALA A 88 -14.12 6.34 11.44
C ALA A 88 -13.47 7.63 11.95
N LYS A 89 -12.52 8.21 11.19
CA LYS A 89 -11.90 9.50 11.52
C LYS A 89 -12.90 10.64 11.54
N ALA A 90 -13.82 10.71 10.57
CA ALA A 90 -14.86 11.73 10.52
C ALA A 90 -15.81 11.63 11.72
N ALA A 91 -16.23 10.43 12.10
CA ALA A 91 -17.06 10.20 13.27
C ALA A 91 -16.36 10.62 14.58
N ALA A 92 -15.07 10.28 14.74
CA ALA A 92 -14.29 10.70 15.90
C ALA A 92 -14.16 12.23 16.01
N ALA A 93 -13.93 12.91 14.89
CA ALA A 93 -13.87 14.37 14.83
C ALA A 93 -15.22 15.01 15.23
N ALA A 94 -16.34 14.46 14.77
CA ALA A 94 -17.68 14.94 15.12
C ALA A 94 -18.06 14.69 16.59
N ALA A 95 -17.48 13.66 17.22
CA ALA A 95 -17.73 13.32 18.62
C ALA A 95 -16.90 14.15 19.62
N THR A 96 -15.95 14.97 19.15
CA THR A 96 -15.14 15.81 20.02
C THR A 96 -15.83 17.17 20.16
N PRO A 97 -16.40 17.50 21.33
CA PRO A 97 -16.99 18.82 21.53
C PRO A 97 -15.91 19.91 21.42
N PRO A 98 -16.25 21.14 21.01
CA PRO A 98 -15.29 22.22 20.96
C PRO A 98 -14.66 22.43 22.34
N PRO A 99 -13.35 22.73 22.43
CA PRO A 99 -12.78 23.21 23.67
C PRO A 99 -13.51 24.51 24.03
N ASP A 100 -14.13 24.55 25.21
CA ASP A 100 -14.90 25.67 25.78
C ASP A 100 -16.44 25.68 25.55
N ALA A 101 -17.10 24.54 25.75
CA ALA A 101 -18.53 24.49 26.11
C ALA A 101 -18.73 24.25 27.62
#